data_AF-A0A7S1BJS4-F1
#
_entry.id   AF-A0A7S1BJS4-F1
#
_cell.length_a   1.000
_cell.length_b   1.000
_cell.length_c   1.000
_cell.angle_alpha   90.00
_cell.angle_beta   90.00
_cell.angle_gamma   90.00
#
_symmetry.space_group_name_H-M   'P 1'
#
loop_
_entity.id
_entity.type
_entity.pdbx_description
1 polymer ?
#
loop_
_entity_poly.entity_id
_entity_poly.type
_entity_poly.pdbx_seq_one_letter_code
_entity_poly.pdbx_strand_id
1 'polypeptide(L)'
;VALAIDTSYSISITIYCRQNRITMSNKAGKTTEYPPLRRIPRHRLLLFGLAASTSLRTSALKISIAHHHRQHPVVRRPSFLHRYGGSSAGCIMSASSSSSLLVSSADTDSTLPTFRDKEEYETYLQARASLPRGFRCGSAPGTFVPVEAPAMGGLKIFGTVVALDEPTESWGAVFTKNKYPGAPIKVGRSRLSSGMPLQALVINNKVSNVCSADDGQAASETVCDAVATCLDLPGGGRSVLPSSTGVIGWRLPAEELAREVVPAAVAEIAEGDGDAFTAARAIMTTDRYPKLRSRTLKGGARVVGIAKGAGMIEPNMATMLSYIFTDATVEKSKLQSILSSAVDDSYNSISVDGDESTSDTVAILSSNVVPLAEDELPEFEAAVREVTSGLAADIVRNGEGTKHVIRVDIRGFPGSDADARRLGRHLVNSPLFKCAVAGNDPNTGRIAAAIGSFLGKMEPAPPSTEGMDISLGGRTIFSKGKFVLEGDVVEKELSRHMKRAQLGEVDEYPRHQKFVEVAIDFGEGGNGNGSAVVLGSDLTAEYVAVNADYRS
;
A
#
# COMPACT_ATOMS: atom_id res chain seq x y z
N VAL A 1 29.50 -18.59 -6.01
CA VAL A 1 28.72 -19.83 -6.23
C VAL A 1 29.71 -20.96 -6.44
N ALA A 2 29.88 -21.85 -5.47
CA ALA A 2 30.65 -23.07 -5.63
C ALA A 2 29.66 -24.23 -5.77
N LEU A 3 29.68 -24.89 -6.92
CA LEU A 3 28.86 -26.08 -7.20
C LEU A 3 29.78 -27.30 -7.15
N ALA A 4 29.53 -28.20 -6.22
CA ALA A 4 30.18 -29.50 -6.17
C ALA A 4 29.47 -30.45 -7.15
N ILE A 5 30.22 -30.98 -8.12
CA ILE A 5 29.79 -32.07 -9.01
C ILE A 5 30.89 -33.14 -8.96
N ASP A 6 30.49 -34.35 -8.62
CA ASP A 6 31.27 -35.59 -8.68
C ASP A 6 31.09 -36.22 -10.07
N THR A 7 32.02 -36.86 -10.78
CA THR A 7 33.45 -37.15 -10.71
C THR A 7 33.95 -36.94 -12.16
N SER A 8 34.85 -35.95 -12.41
CA SER A 8 35.83 -35.88 -13.54
C SER A 8 36.25 -34.43 -13.88
N TYR A 9 35.48 -33.41 -13.50
CA TYR A 9 35.82 -32.00 -13.80
C TYR A 9 35.51 -31.10 -12.61
N SER A 10 36.47 -30.27 -12.18
CA SER A 10 36.23 -29.17 -11.24
C SER A 10 36.14 -27.87 -12.04
N ILE A 11 35.03 -27.15 -11.94
CA ILE A 11 34.85 -25.83 -12.53
C ILE A 11 34.99 -24.81 -11.39
N SER A 12 36.11 -24.06 -11.38
CA SER A 12 36.27 -22.89 -10.51
C SER A 12 35.95 -21.63 -11.32
N ILE A 13 34.93 -20.89 -10.91
CA ILE A 13 34.59 -19.58 -11.50
C ILE A 13 35.05 -18.51 -10.53
N THR A 14 36.08 -17.76 -10.89
CA THR A 14 36.57 -16.61 -10.12
C THR A 14 36.16 -15.33 -10.84
N ILE A 15 35.33 -14.51 -10.21
CA ILE A 15 34.86 -13.23 -10.77
C ILE A 15 35.61 -12.10 -10.07
N TYR A 16 36.51 -11.42 -10.79
CA TYR A 16 37.18 -10.23 -10.28
C TYR A 16 36.35 -8.99 -10.55
N CYS A 17 35.82 -8.38 -9.49
CA CYS A 17 35.13 -7.09 -9.58
C CYS A 17 36.18 -5.98 -9.69
N ARG A 18 36.71 -5.75 -10.89
CA ARG A 18 37.32 -4.46 -11.27
C ARG A 18 37.44 -4.23 -12.78
N GLN A 19 37.29 -5.24 -13.65
CA GLN A 19 37.47 -5.06 -15.11
C GLN A 19 36.54 -5.90 -16.04
N ASN A 20 35.41 -6.44 -15.56
CA ASN A 20 34.41 -7.15 -16.40
C ASN A 20 34.98 -8.25 -17.34
N ARG A 21 35.98 -9.02 -16.90
CA ARG A 21 36.49 -10.19 -17.64
C ARG A 21 36.04 -11.49 -16.98
N ILE A 22 35.68 -12.48 -17.80
CA ILE A 22 35.38 -13.85 -17.35
C ILE A 22 36.48 -14.75 -17.86
N THR A 23 37.09 -15.48 -16.92
CA THR A 23 38.19 -16.40 -17.20
C THR A 23 37.80 -17.78 -16.71
N MET A 24 37.96 -18.80 -17.56
CA MET A 24 37.72 -20.21 -17.19
C MET A 24 39.01 -21.01 -17.33
N SER A 25 39.34 -21.79 -16.30
CA SER A 25 40.53 -22.65 -16.27
C SER A 25 40.14 -24.10 -16.01
N ASN A 26 40.81 -25.03 -16.68
CA ASN A 26 40.66 -26.47 -16.42
C ASN A 26 41.75 -27.00 -15.47
N LYS A 27 41.61 -28.25 -15.00
CA LYS A 27 42.58 -28.92 -14.11
C LYS A 27 44.00 -29.07 -14.69
N ALA A 28 44.19 -28.86 -16.00
CA ALA A 28 45.49 -28.89 -16.67
C ALA A 28 46.14 -27.50 -16.81
N GLY A 29 45.57 -26.46 -16.18
CA GLY A 29 46.11 -25.09 -16.19
C GLY A 29 45.83 -24.30 -17.47
N LYS A 30 45.09 -24.86 -18.43
CA LYS A 30 44.73 -24.15 -19.66
C LYS A 30 43.60 -23.16 -19.37
N THR A 31 43.84 -21.91 -19.71
CA THR A 31 42.97 -20.78 -19.38
C THR A 31 42.42 -20.16 -20.66
N THR A 32 41.11 -19.97 -20.73
CA THR A 32 40.42 -19.32 -21.85
C THR A 32 39.75 -18.04 -21.36
N GLU A 33 40.05 -16.91 -22.01
CA GLU A 33 39.43 -15.61 -21.73
C GLU A 33 38.25 -15.36 -22.67
N TYR A 34 37.17 -14.81 -22.12
CA TYR A 34 35.99 -14.39 -22.88
C TYR A 34 35.82 -12.86 -22.83
N PRO A 35 35.39 -12.22 -23.95
CA PRO A 35 35.17 -10.77 -23.99
C PRO A 35 34.02 -10.34 -23.07
N PRO A 36 34.01 -9.07 -22.60
CA PRO A 36 33.00 -8.55 -21.69
C PRO A 36 31.60 -8.60 -22.29
N LEU A 37 30.64 -9.15 -21.55
CA LEU A 37 29.22 -9.16 -21.92
C LEU A 37 28.65 -7.74 -21.83
N ARG A 38 28.33 -7.10 -22.98
CA ARG A 38 27.42 -5.94 -22.98
C ARG A 38 25.99 -6.43 -22.73
N ARG A 39 25.29 -5.70 -21.84
CA ARG A 39 23.93 -5.95 -21.29
C ARG A 39 23.03 -6.83 -22.17
N ILE A 40 22.63 -7.98 -21.63
CA ILE A 40 21.58 -8.83 -22.20
C ILE A 40 20.44 -8.97 -21.16
N PRO A 41 19.16 -8.73 -21.52
CA PRO A 41 18.02 -8.91 -20.62
C PRO A 41 17.85 -10.38 -20.16
N ARG A 42 17.32 -10.57 -18.93
CA ARG A 42 17.26 -11.86 -18.20
C ARG A 42 16.67 -13.06 -18.96
N HIS A 43 15.84 -12.86 -19.98
CA HIS A 43 15.25 -13.95 -20.76
C HIS A 43 16.21 -14.59 -21.79
N ARG A 44 17.42 -14.04 -22.00
CA ARG A 44 18.42 -14.60 -22.93
C ARG A 44 19.60 -15.31 -22.25
N LEU A 45 19.63 -15.42 -20.91
CA LEU A 45 20.64 -16.23 -20.21
C LEU A 45 20.55 -17.73 -20.53
N LEU A 46 19.35 -18.22 -20.87
CA LEU A 46 19.14 -19.61 -21.32
C LEU A 46 19.84 -19.93 -22.66
N LEU A 47 20.05 -18.94 -23.53
CA LEU A 47 20.70 -19.13 -24.83
C LEU A 47 22.24 -19.22 -24.74
N PHE A 48 22.86 -18.64 -23.70
CA PHE A 48 24.31 -18.76 -23.51
C PHE A 48 24.73 -20.16 -23.04
N GLY A 49 23.88 -20.86 -22.28
CA GLY A 49 24.10 -22.26 -21.94
C GLY A 49 24.03 -23.20 -23.16
N LEU A 50 23.20 -22.85 -24.15
CA LEU A 50 23.05 -23.61 -25.41
C LEU A 50 24.19 -23.35 -26.42
N ALA A 51 24.78 -22.15 -26.43
CA ALA A 51 25.93 -21.84 -27.28
C ALA A 51 27.23 -22.51 -26.80
N ALA A 52 27.35 -22.82 -25.51
CA ALA A 52 28.50 -23.57 -24.99
C ALA A 52 28.42 -25.08 -25.32
N SER A 53 27.23 -25.63 -25.56
CA SER A 53 27.05 -27.05 -25.92
C SER A 53 27.31 -27.36 -27.39
N THR A 54 27.33 -26.38 -28.29
CA THR A 54 27.61 -26.60 -29.73
C THR A 54 29.11 -26.72 -30.05
N SER A 55 29.99 -26.39 -29.10
CA SER A 55 31.46 -26.54 -29.22
C SER A 55 31.99 -27.90 -28.72
N LEU A 56 31.17 -28.72 -28.07
CA LEU A 56 31.58 -30.00 -27.49
C LEU A 56 30.65 -31.11 -27.99
N ARG A 57 31.04 -31.77 -29.08
CA ARG A 57 30.36 -32.97 -29.59
C ARG A 57 30.50 -34.09 -28.55
N THR A 58 29.43 -34.39 -27.81
CA THR A 58 28.87 -35.74 -27.57
C THR A 58 27.83 -35.71 -26.42
N SER A 59 26.64 -36.25 -26.72
CA SER A 59 25.67 -36.93 -25.84
C SER A 59 25.07 -36.24 -24.59
N ALA A 60 23.80 -35.82 -24.76
CA ALA A 60 22.70 -35.75 -23.78
C ALA A 60 22.97 -35.18 -22.37
N LEU A 61 22.70 -33.89 -22.18
CA LEU A 61 22.54 -33.26 -20.86
C LEU A 61 21.12 -33.55 -20.33
N LYS A 62 20.97 -34.42 -19.32
CA LYS A 62 19.74 -34.56 -18.54
C LYS A 62 19.79 -33.60 -17.35
N ILE A 63 18.93 -32.59 -17.33
CA ILE A 63 18.69 -31.73 -16.16
C ILE A 63 17.57 -32.40 -15.35
N SER A 64 17.87 -32.86 -14.13
CA SER A 64 16.87 -33.35 -13.18
C SER A 64 16.86 -32.45 -11.95
N ILE A 65 15.71 -31.84 -11.65
CA ILE A 65 15.47 -31.09 -10.42
C ILE A 65 14.86 -32.07 -9.43
N ALA A 66 15.63 -32.50 -8.43
CA ALA A 66 15.13 -33.34 -7.34
C ALA A 66 14.81 -32.50 -6.11
N HIS A 67 13.54 -32.51 -5.69
CA HIS A 67 13.11 -32.07 -4.37
C HIS A 67 13.40 -33.17 -3.33
N HIS A 68 14.07 -32.82 -2.23
CA HIS A 68 14.20 -33.68 -1.06
C HIS A 68 13.29 -33.19 0.06
N HIS A 69 12.11 -33.80 0.15
CA HIS A 69 11.33 -33.88 1.39
C HIS A 69 11.75 -35.14 2.16
N ARG A 70 12.14 -34.99 3.42
CA ARG A 70 12.23 -36.10 4.38
C ARG A 70 10.82 -36.48 4.85
N GLN A 71 10.46 -37.75 4.75
CA GLN A 71 9.33 -38.36 5.48
C GLN A 71 9.84 -39.55 6.30
N HIS A 72 9.36 -39.67 7.54
CA HIS A 72 9.56 -40.80 8.45
C HIS A 72 8.61 -41.96 8.13
N PRO A 73 8.94 -43.22 8.52
CA PRO A 73 8.26 -44.41 8.02
C PRO A 73 7.09 -44.86 8.92
N VAL A 74 6.03 -45.40 8.30
CA VAL A 74 5.01 -46.21 8.98
C VAL A 74 4.83 -47.53 8.24
N VAL A 75 4.79 -48.61 9.03
CA VAL A 75 4.74 -50.02 8.65
C VAL A 75 3.33 -50.44 8.19
N ARG A 76 3.26 -51.29 7.16
CA ARG A 76 2.04 -51.92 6.61
C ARG A 76 1.62 -53.17 7.40
N ARG A 77 0.29 -53.42 7.50
CA ARG A 77 -0.43 -54.65 7.04
C ARG A 77 -1.97 -54.58 7.32
N PRO A 78 -2.84 -55.44 6.73
CA PRO A 78 -3.86 -54.97 5.77
C PRO A 78 -5.34 -55.31 6.08
N SER A 79 -6.21 -54.96 5.10
CA SER A 79 -7.52 -55.53 4.68
C SER A 79 -8.81 -55.09 5.40
N PHE A 80 -9.80 -54.55 4.65
CA PHE A 80 -10.97 -55.26 4.08
C PHE A 80 -11.94 -54.32 3.33
N LEU A 81 -12.69 -54.90 2.38
CA LEU A 81 -13.73 -54.31 1.53
C LEU A 81 -15.02 -53.90 2.29
N HIS A 82 -15.76 -52.90 1.80
CA HIS A 82 -17.15 -53.07 1.31
C HIS A 82 -17.76 -51.85 0.58
N ARG A 83 -18.68 -52.16 -0.35
CA ARG A 83 -19.50 -51.28 -1.21
C ARG A 83 -20.86 -50.95 -0.56
N TYR A 84 -21.56 -49.98 -1.16
CA TYR A 84 -23.02 -49.67 -1.28
C TYR A 84 -23.24 -48.17 -0.95
N GLY A 85 -24.00 -47.34 -1.66
CA GLY A 85 -24.98 -47.49 -2.75
C GLY A 85 -26.27 -46.69 -2.43
N GLY A 86 -26.70 -45.77 -3.31
CA GLY A 86 -28.02 -45.10 -3.32
C GLY A 86 -28.17 -43.90 -2.37
N SER A 87 -29.06 -42.91 -2.54
CA SER A 87 -30.15 -42.64 -3.48
C SER A 87 -30.60 -41.18 -3.29
N SER A 88 -31.18 -40.62 -4.37
CA SER A 88 -31.91 -39.35 -4.52
C SER A 88 -33.06 -39.10 -3.54
N ALA A 89 -33.37 -37.82 -3.29
CA ALA A 89 -34.73 -37.26 -3.37
C ALA A 89 -34.71 -35.72 -3.26
N GLY A 90 -35.32 -35.06 -4.26
CA GLY A 90 -35.63 -33.63 -4.19
C GLY A 90 -36.91 -33.38 -3.40
N CYS A 91 -37.04 -32.17 -2.87
CA CYS A 91 -38.33 -31.63 -2.44
C CYS A 91 -38.32 -30.11 -2.66
N ILE A 92 -39.19 -29.68 -3.58
CA ILE A 92 -39.56 -28.28 -3.80
C ILE A 92 -40.72 -28.01 -2.85
N MET A 93 -40.58 -27.06 -1.94
CA MET A 93 -41.70 -26.37 -1.31
C MET A 93 -41.36 -24.89 -1.11
N SER A 94 -42.15 -24.06 -1.79
CA SER A 94 -42.27 -22.62 -1.58
C SER A 94 -43.10 -22.35 -0.33
N ALA A 95 -42.59 -21.53 0.59
CA ALA A 95 -43.43 -20.73 1.47
C ALA A 95 -42.64 -19.50 1.98
N SER A 96 -43.23 -18.34 1.73
CA SER A 96 -42.88 -17.02 2.20
C SER A 96 -42.54 -16.97 3.69
N SER A 97 -41.37 -16.44 4.03
CA SER A 97 -41.11 -15.87 5.35
C SER A 97 -40.24 -14.63 5.20
N SER A 98 -40.68 -13.57 5.86
CA SER A 98 -39.98 -12.30 6.08
C SER A 98 -38.52 -12.54 6.48
N SER A 99 -37.60 -12.28 5.56
CA SER A 99 -36.17 -12.27 5.84
C SER A 99 -35.84 -11.03 6.65
N SER A 100 -35.74 -11.18 7.96
CA SER A 100 -34.80 -10.39 8.75
C SER A 100 -33.46 -10.42 8.03
N LEU A 101 -32.99 -9.28 7.54
CA LEU A 101 -31.67 -9.10 6.97
C LEU A 101 -30.65 -9.52 8.02
N LEU A 102 -30.18 -10.76 7.92
CA LEU A 102 -28.97 -11.21 8.60
C LEU A 102 -27.84 -10.39 8.01
N VAL A 103 -27.39 -9.38 8.76
CA VAL A 103 -26.16 -8.65 8.52
C VAL A 103 -25.04 -9.70 8.46
N SER A 104 -24.63 -10.06 7.24
CA SER A 104 -23.45 -10.87 7.00
C SER A 104 -22.28 -10.15 7.65
N SER A 105 -21.70 -10.75 8.69
CA SER A 105 -20.66 -10.17 9.56
C SER A 105 -19.29 -10.07 8.87
N ALA A 106 -19.23 -9.80 7.57
CA ALA A 106 -17.98 -9.75 6.83
C ALA A 106 -17.11 -8.51 7.18
N ASP A 107 -17.67 -7.48 7.82
CA ASP A 107 -17.00 -6.18 8.01
C ASP A 107 -16.21 -6.02 9.33
N THR A 108 -15.85 -7.09 10.03
CA THR A 108 -15.52 -6.98 11.46
C THR A 108 -14.06 -6.82 11.85
N ASP A 109 -13.11 -6.72 10.93
CA ASP A 109 -11.69 -6.78 11.30
C ASP A 109 -10.95 -5.45 11.06
N SER A 110 -10.72 -4.72 12.15
CA SER A 110 -9.77 -3.58 12.21
C SER A 110 -8.32 -4.03 12.00
N THR A 111 -8.06 -5.33 12.14
CA THR A 111 -6.75 -5.97 11.95
C THR A 111 -6.85 -7.06 10.89
N LEU A 112 -6.01 -7.01 9.86
CA LEU A 112 -5.97 -8.06 8.83
C LEU A 112 -5.73 -9.44 9.47
N PRO A 113 -6.45 -10.47 9.01
CA PRO A 113 -6.11 -11.83 9.32
C PRO A 113 -4.76 -12.22 8.67
N THR A 114 -4.33 -13.45 8.93
CA THR A 114 -3.20 -14.03 8.21
C THR A 114 -3.68 -14.65 6.91
N PHE A 115 -2.97 -14.39 5.81
CA PHE A 115 -3.26 -14.94 4.49
C PHE A 115 -2.14 -15.89 4.06
N ARG A 116 -2.51 -17.02 3.44
CA ARG A 116 -1.58 -18.04 2.93
C ARG A 116 -1.11 -17.73 1.52
N ASP A 117 -1.95 -17.05 0.74
CA ASP A 117 -1.71 -16.69 -0.64
C ASP A 117 -2.54 -15.45 -1.05
N LYS A 118 -2.33 -15.02 -2.29
CA LYS A 118 -3.01 -13.88 -2.89
C LYS A 118 -4.51 -14.10 -3.07
N GLU A 119 -4.92 -15.32 -3.42
CA GLU A 119 -6.33 -15.65 -3.66
C GLU A 119 -7.15 -15.50 -2.37
N GLU A 120 -6.60 -15.93 -1.23
CA GLU A 120 -7.22 -15.72 0.09
C GLU A 120 -7.35 -14.23 0.43
N TYR A 121 -6.35 -13.41 0.09
CA TYR A 121 -6.40 -11.96 0.29
C TYR A 121 -7.44 -11.30 -0.62
N GLU A 122 -7.45 -11.61 -1.91
CA GLU A 122 -8.40 -11.05 -2.86
C GLU A 122 -9.84 -11.49 -2.53
N THR A 123 -10.05 -12.74 -2.11
CA THR A 123 -11.35 -13.21 -1.62
C THR A 123 -11.80 -12.43 -0.39
N TYR A 124 -10.88 -12.14 0.53
CA TYR A 124 -11.16 -11.31 1.71
C TYR A 124 -11.56 -9.88 1.33
N LEU A 125 -10.89 -9.27 0.34
CA LEU A 125 -11.25 -7.95 -0.16
C LEU A 125 -12.59 -7.97 -0.91
N GLN A 126 -12.81 -8.97 -1.75
CA GLN A 126 -14.04 -9.13 -2.54
C GLN A 126 -15.28 -9.24 -1.64
N ALA A 127 -15.17 -9.97 -0.52
CA ALA A 127 -16.23 -10.07 0.49
C ALA A 127 -16.60 -8.72 1.15
N ARG A 128 -15.79 -7.68 0.94
CA ARG A 128 -15.92 -6.33 1.51
C ARG A 128 -16.10 -5.26 0.43
N ALA A 129 -16.14 -5.66 -0.84
CA ALA A 129 -16.08 -4.76 -1.99
C ALA A 129 -17.39 -4.02 -2.30
N SER A 130 -18.53 -4.49 -1.77
CA SER A 130 -19.82 -3.83 -1.97
C SER A 130 -19.75 -2.36 -1.59
N LEU A 131 -20.07 -1.48 -2.53
CA LEU A 131 -20.19 -0.05 -2.29
C LEU A 131 -21.39 0.25 -1.36
N PRO A 132 -21.39 1.38 -0.63
CA PRO A 132 -22.59 1.87 0.06
C PRO A 132 -23.72 2.14 -0.94
N ARG A 133 -24.96 2.16 -0.45
CA ARG A 133 -26.13 2.50 -1.29
C ARG A 133 -25.95 3.88 -1.93
N GLY A 134 -26.43 4.06 -3.16
CA GLY A 134 -26.31 5.34 -3.86
C GLY A 134 -24.96 5.58 -4.52
N PHE A 135 -24.05 4.60 -4.53
CA PHE A 135 -22.77 4.65 -5.26
C PHE A 135 -22.68 3.55 -6.32
N ARG A 136 -22.05 3.90 -7.44
CA ARG A 136 -21.63 2.97 -8.49
C ARG A 136 -20.22 3.32 -8.94
N CYS A 137 -19.48 2.35 -9.45
CA CYS A 137 -18.16 2.63 -10.02
C CYS A 137 -17.86 1.78 -11.24
N GLY A 138 -16.90 2.22 -12.03
CA GLY A 138 -16.36 1.48 -13.18
C GLY A 138 -14.95 1.95 -13.49
N SER A 139 -14.16 1.09 -14.11
CA SER A 139 -12.74 1.32 -14.37
C SER A 139 -12.29 0.70 -15.69
N ALA A 140 -11.81 1.54 -16.60
CA ALA A 140 -11.33 1.06 -17.90
C ALA A 140 -9.82 1.28 -18.07
N PRO A 141 -9.12 0.36 -18.77
CA PRO A 141 -7.79 0.61 -19.28
C PRO A 141 -7.84 1.44 -20.56
N GLY A 142 -6.77 2.18 -20.82
CA GLY A 142 -6.46 2.83 -22.08
C GLY A 142 -4.98 2.72 -22.40
N THR A 143 -4.60 3.20 -23.58
CA THR A 143 -3.20 3.30 -23.99
C THR A 143 -2.92 4.69 -24.52
N PHE A 144 -1.76 5.25 -24.20
CA PHE A 144 -1.30 6.53 -24.76
C PHE A 144 0.20 6.47 -25.04
N VAL A 145 0.70 7.36 -25.89
CA VAL A 145 2.14 7.55 -26.07
C VAL A 145 2.52 8.87 -25.39
N PRO A 146 3.41 8.87 -24.38
CA PRO A 146 3.78 10.10 -23.70
C PRO A 146 4.53 11.02 -24.65
N VAL A 147 4.07 12.26 -24.76
CA VAL A 147 4.70 13.26 -25.65
C VAL A 147 6.12 13.58 -25.20
N GLU A 148 6.38 13.54 -23.88
CA GLU A 148 7.70 13.78 -23.29
C GLU A 148 8.68 12.60 -23.48
N ALA A 149 8.19 11.40 -23.77
CA ALA A 149 9.00 10.19 -23.84
C ALA A 149 8.54 9.22 -24.96
N PRO A 150 8.44 9.67 -26.22
CA PRO A 150 7.83 8.89 -27.30
C PRO A 150 8.56 7.57 -27.59
N ALA A 151 9.84 7.48 -27.25
CA ALA A 151 10.64 6.26 -27.38
C ALA A 151 10.15 5.10 -26.47
N MET A 152 9.36 5.39 -25.42
CA MET A 152 8.75 4.37 -24.57
C MET A 152 7.57 3.65 -25.23
N GLY A 153 7.07 4.17 -26.36
CA GLY A 153 5.92 3.60 -27.07
C GLY A 153 4.60 3.73 -26.29
N GLY A 154 3.65 2.86 -26.60
CA GLY A 154 2.34 2.84 -25.94
C GLY A 154 2.43 2.38 -24.48
N LEU A 155 2.01 3.25 -23.57
CA LEU A 155 1.92 2.99 -22.13
C LEU A 155 0.46 2.82 -21.71
N LYS A 156 0.23 1.92 -20.76
CA LYS A 156 -1.09 1.73 -20.16
C LYS A 156 -1.42 2.89 -19.21
N ILE A 157 -2.68 3.30 -19.25
CA ILE A 157 -3.32 4.19 -18.28
C ILE A 157 -4.65 3.57 -17.87
N PHE A 158 -5.10 3.84 -16.65
CA PHE A 158 -6.45 3.48 -16.20
C PHE A 158 -7.20 4.74 -15.81
N GLY A 159 -8.51 4.73 -16.05
CA GLY A 159 -9.46 5.71 -15.56
C GLY A 159 -10.54 5.02 -14.74
N THR A 160 -10.75 5.47 -13.51
CA THR A 160 -11.80 5.00 -12.59
C THR A 160 -12.79 6.13 -12.38
N VAL A 161 -14.08 5.82 -12.55
CA VAL A 161 -15.19 6.72 -12.24
C VAL A 161 -15.97 6.13 -11.07
N VAL A 162 -16.22 6.94 -10.04
CA VAL A 162 -17.16 6.62 -8.97
C VAL A 162 -18.27 7.66 -9.01
N ALA A 163 -19.50 7.22 -9.24
CA ALA A 163 -20.67 8.08 -9.38
C ALA A 163 -21.63 7.89 -8.20
N LEU A 164 -22.29 8.98 -7.83
CA LEU A 164 -23.44 8.96 -6.94
C LEU A 164 -24.73 8.99 -7.76
N ASP A 165 -25.75 8.28 -7.29
CA ASP A 165 -27.06 8.30 -7.94
C ASP A 165 -27.69 9.70 -7.90
N GLU A 166 -27.47 10.44 -6.82
CA GLU A 166 -27.92 11.83 -6.64
C GLU A 166 -26.73 12.75 -6.27
N PRO A 167 -26.77 14.04 -6.63
CA PRO A 167 -25.79 15.00 -6.15
C PRO A 167 -25.78 15.12 -4.63
N THR A 168 -24.60 15.30 -4.03
CA THR A 168 -24.43 15.43 -2.58
C THR A 168 -23.65 16.68 -2.19
N GLU A 169 -24.14 17.35 -1.15
CA GLU A 169 -23.41 18.39 -0.43
C GLU A 169 -22.63 17.82 0.77
N SER A 170 -22.91 16.56 1.15
CA SER A 170 -22.29 15.88 2.28
C SER A 170 -20.97 15.23 1.85
N TRP A 171 -19.92 16.05 1.84
CA TRP A 171 -18.56 15.61 1.57
C TRP A 171 -17.57 16.27 2.53
N GLY A 172 -16.41 15.64 2.69
CA GLY A 172 -15.22 16.22 3.30
C GLY A 172 -13.99 15.91 2.44
N ALA A 173 -13.02 16.81 2.39
CA ALA A 173 -11.78 16.54 1.67
C ALA A 173 -10.58 17.26 2.29
N VAL A 174 -9.41 16.66 2.12
CA VAL A 174 -8.11 17.25 2.43
C VAL A 174 -7.14 16.96 1.30
N PHE A 175 -6.22 17.90 1.06
CA PHE A 175 -5.28 17.84 -0.05
C PHE A 175 -3.87 18.19 0.41
N THR A 176 -2.87 17.69 -0.32
CA THR A 176 -1.45 17.97 -0.09
C THR A 176 -1.15 19.45 0.13
N LYS A 177 -0.25 19.77 1.07
CA LYS A 177 0.30 21.12 1.27
C LYS A 177 1.54 21.42 0.41
N ASN A 178 1.97 20.46 -0.41
CA ASN A 178 3.14 20.62 -1.26
C ASN A 178 3.02 21.90 -2.12
N LYS A 179 4.14 22.60 -2.32
CA LYS A 179 4.20 23.87 -3.05
C LYS A 179 4.06 23.73 -4.56
N TYR A 180 4.11 22.51 -5.08
CA TYR A 180 3.85 22.17 -6.48
C TYR A 180 2.60 21.28 -6.59
N PRO A 181 1.40 21.74 -6.16
CA PRO A 181 0.21 20.92 -6.24
C PRO A 181 -0.15 20.65 -7.71
N GLY A 182 -0.53 19.42 -8.01
CA GLY A 182 -1.02 19.01 -9.32
C GLY A 182 -2.23 19.83 -9.77
N ALA A 183 -2.45 19.89 -11.08
CA ALA A 183 -3.62 20.57 -11.61
C ALA A 183 -4.97 20.02 -11.07
N PRO A 184 -5.16 18.70 -10.88
CA PRO A 184 -6.39 18.16 -10.27
C PRO A 184 -6.66 18.69 -8.86
N ILE A 185 -5.60 18.91 -8.05
CA ILE A 185 -5.72 19.50 -6.71
C ILE A 185 -6.25 20.94 -6.78
N LYS A 186 -5.78 21.72 -7.75
CA LYS A 186 -6.24 23.11 -7.95
C LYS A 186 -7.71 23.14 -8.37
N VAL A 187 -8.09 22.27 -9.30
CA VAL A 187 -9.48 22.09 -9.75
C VAL A 187 -10.37 21.65 -8.58
N GLY A 188 -9.97 20.62 -7.84
CA GLY A 188 -10.70 20.12 -6.67
C GLY A 188 -10.91 21.20 -5.61
N ARG A 189 -9.86 21.94 -5.23
CA ARG A 189 -9.97 23.07 -4.28
C ARG A 189 -10.96 24.15 -4.75
N SER A 190 -10.93 24.49 -6.03
CA SER A 190 -11.84 25.48 -6.64
C SER A 190 -13.30 25.01 -6.63
N ARG A 191 -13.54 23.72 -6.94
CA ARG A 191 -14.88 23.14 -6.92
C ARG A 191 -15.46 23.08 -5.52
N LEU A 192 -14.68 22.57 -4.57
CA LEU A 192 -15.12 22.45 -3.17
C LEU A 192 -15.36 23.82 -2.50
N SER A 193 -14.56 24.85 -2.84
CA SER A 193 -14.77 26.20 -2.33
C SER A 193 -16.01 26.89 -2.92
N SER A 194 -16.46 26.49 -4.12
CA SER A 194 -17.69 27.01 -4.72
C SER A 194 -18.97 26.55 -4.01
N GLY A 195 -18.88 25.49 -3.19
CA GLY A 195 -20.02 24.92 -2.46
C GLY A 195 -20.98 24.10 -3.32
N MET A 196 -20.69 23.91 -4.62
CA MET A 196 -21.54 23.09 -5.50
C MET A 196 -21.58 21.63 -5.02
N PRO A 197 -22.73 20.94 -5.16
CA PRO A 197 -22.83 19.51 -4.91
C PRO A 197 -21.89 18.70 -5.82
N LEU A 198 -21.32 17.63 -5.27
CA LEU A 198 -20.58 16.63 -6.03
C LEU A 198 -21.51 15.50 -6.47
N GLN A 199 -21.22 14.87 -7.60
CA GLN A 199 -21.95 13.69 -8.07
C GLN A 199 -21.02 12.61 -8.63
N ALA A 200 -19.75 12.92 -8.87
CA ALA A 200 -18.78 11.91 -9.26
C ALA A 200 -17.35 12.23 -8.82
N LEU A 201 -16.51 11.21 -8.83
CA LEU A 201 -15.06 11.26 -8.70
C LEU A 201 -14.46 10.60 -9.95
N VAL A 202 -13.41 11.19 -10.52
CA VAL A 202 -12.62 10.59 -11.59
C VAL A 202 -11.16 10.51 -11.19
N ILE A 203 -10.57 9.33 -11.36
CA ILE A 203 -9.20 9.03 -10.97
C ILE A 203 -8.47 8.45 -12.17
N ASN A 204 -7.38 9.08 -12.60
CA ASN A 204 -6.46 8.46 -13.54
C ASN A 204 -5.13 8.09 -12.85
N ASN A 205 -4.49 7.03 -13.34
CA ASN A 205 -3.14 6.68 -12.92
C ASN A 205 -2.12 7.03 -14.02
N LYS A 206 -0.87 6.56 -13.82
CA LYS A 206 0.31 6.72 -14.70
C LYS A 206 0.83 8.14 -14.91
N VAL A 207 -0.01 9.17 -15.00
CA VAL A 207 0.37 10.58 -15.17
C VAL A 207 -0.29 11.40 -14.07
N SER A 208 0.51 12.10 -13.26
CA SER A 208 0.00 12.88 -12.12
C SER A 208 -0.57 14.25 -12.51
N ASN A 209 -0.33 14.70 -13.74
CA ASN A 209 -0.74 16.04 -14.22
C ASN A 209 -0.24 17.17 -13.29
N VAL A 210 1.03 17.05 -12.89
CA VAL A 210 1.76 18.01 -12.06
C VAL A 210 2.80 18.69 -12.93
N CYS A 211 2.79 20.03 -12.95
CA CYS A 211 3.76 20.86 -13.69
C CYS A 211 3.94 20.40 -15.16
N SER A 212 2.85 20.01 -15.82
CA SER A 212 2.86 19.68 -17.25
C SER A 212 3.20 20.91 -18.10
N ALA A 213 3.70 20.67 -19.31
CA ALA A 213 4.09 21.75 -20.24
C ALA A 213 2.89 22.54 -20.79
N ASP A 214 1.70 21.94 -20.78
CA ASP A 214 0.46 22.54 -21.28
C ASP A 214 -0.47 22.92 -20.10
N ASP A 215 -1.68 23.39 -20.39
CA ASP A 215 -2.65 23.71 -19.34
C ASP A 215 -3.23 22.43 -18.70
N GLY A 216 -2.58 21.98 -17.63
CA GLY A 216 -3.04 20.83 -16.86
C GLY A 216 -4.42 21.00 -16.24
N GLN A 217 -4.88 22.23 -15.94
CA GLN A 217 -6.24 22.42 -15.39
C GLN A 217 -7.27 22.21 -16.48
N ALA A 218 -7.05 22.77 -17.67
CA ALA A 218 -7.92 22.52 -18.83
C ALA A 218 -7.98 21.01 -19.17
N ALA A 219 -6.84 20.31 -19.12
CA ALA A 219 -6.81 18.86 -19.32
C ALA A 219 -7.66 18.10 -18.27
N SER A 220 -7.63 18.52 -17.00
CA SER A 220 -8.49 17.94 -15.95
C SER A 220 -9.97 18.27 -16.17
N GLU A 221 -10.30 19.49 -16.60
CA GLU A 221 -11.67 19.88 -16.94
C GLU A 221 -12.22 19.04 -18.11
N THR A 222 -11.45 18.83 -19.18
CA THR A 222 -11.84 17.96 -20.31
C THR A 222 -12.26 16.57 -19.86
N VAL A 223 -11.50 15.94 -18.96
CA VAL A 223 -11.84 14.60 -18.44
C VAL A 223 -13.10 14.65 -17.57
N CYS A 224 -13.30 15.71 -16.78
CA CYS A 224 -14.50 15.87 -15.96
C CYS A 224 -15.75 16.12 -16.80
N ASP A 225 -15.64 16.92 -17.86
CA ASP A 225 -16.74 17.19 -18.78
C ASP A 225 -17.15 15.92 -19.53
N ALA A 226 -16.17 15.06 -19.88
CA ALA A 226 -16.46 13.75 -20.45
C ALA A 226 -17.25 12.87 -19.48
N VAL A 227 -16.85 12.80 -18.20
CA VAL A 227 -17.58 12.06 -17.16
C VAL A 227 -19.00 12.58 -17.01
N ALA A 228 -19.14 13.90 -16.91
CA ALA A 228 -20.45 14.52 -16.76
C ALA A 228 -21.36 14.28 -17.97
N THR A 229 -20.80 14.32 -19.19
CA THR A 229 -21.54 14.03 -20.42
C THR A 229 -21.97 12.56 -20.47
N CYS A 230 -21.08 11.62 -20.16
CA CYS A 230 -21.39 10.19 -20.22
C CYS A 230 -22.40 9.74 -19.16
N LEU A 231 -22.47 10.44 -18.02
CA LEU A 231 -23.40 10.13 -16.92
C LEU A 231 -24.63 11.06 -16.90
N ASP A 232 -24.78 11.96 -17.88
CA ASP A 232 -25.84 12.97 -17.94
C ASP A 232 -25.98 13.80 -16.64
N LEU A 233 -24.84 14.23 -16.06
CA LEU A 233 -24.83 14.93 -14.78
C LEU A 233 -25.34 16.38 -14.93
N PRO A 234 -26.41 16.78 -14.22
CA PRO A 234 -26.98 18.13 -14.34
C PRO A 234 -26.02 19.24 -13.89
N GLY A 235 -25.08 18.93 -12.99
CA GLY A 235 -24.04 19.87 -12.55
C GLY A 235 -22.88 20.07 -13.53
N GLY A 236 -22.87 19.36 -14.66
CA GLY A 236 -21.77 19.35 -15.63
C GLY A 236 -20.45 18.86 -15.02
N GLY A 237 -19.32 19.11 -15.67
CA GLY A 237 -18.00 18.70 -15.15
C GLY A 237 -17.65 19.27 -13.77
N ARG A 238 -18.32 20.36 -13.35
CA ARG A 238 -18.13 21.01 -12.05
C ARG A 238 -18.63 20.18 -10.85
N SER A 239 -19.53 19.21 -11.07
CA SER A 239 -19.96 18.27 -10.02
C SER A 239 -19.05 17.04 -9.91
N VAL A 240 -18.01 16.93 -10.74
CA VAL A 240 -17.02 15.85 -10.67
C VAL A 240 -15.87 16.30 -9.75
N LEU A 241 -15.16 15.40 -9.08
CA LEU A 241 -13.90 15.68 -8.40
C LEU A 241 -12.76 14.95 -9.14
N PRO A 242 -11.70 15.62 -9.63
CA PRO A 242 -10.63 14.96 -10.36
C PRO A 242 -9.43 14.64 -9.48
N SER A 243 -8.81 13.50 -9.76
CA SER A 243 -7.54 13.09 -9.17
C SER A 243 -6.64 12.41 -10.21
N SER A 244 -5.33 12.63 -10.09
CA SER A 244 -4.34 12.02 -10.97
C SER A 244 -3.13 11.56 -10.15
N THR A 245 -2.53 10.44 -10.51
CA THR A 245 -1.30 9.93 -9.86
C THR A 245 -0.34 9.34 -10.88
N GLY A 246 0.97 9.41 -10.61
CA GLY A 246 2.02 8.86 -11.45
C GLY A 246 3.10 9.88 -11.81
N VAL A 247 3.57 9.83 -13.06
CA VAL A 247 4.74 10.59 -13.51
C VAL A 247 4.46 12.10 -13.51
N ILE A 248 5.33 12.86 -12.84
CA ILE A 248 5.33 14.33 -12.80
C ILE A 248 5.99 14.91 -14.07
N GLY A 249 5.44 16.04 -14.56
CA GLY A 249 5.96 16.79 -15.70
C GLY A 249 5.51 16.30 -17.06
N TRP A 250 4.72 15.21 -17.12
CA TRP A 250 4.14 14.71 -18.37
C TRP A 250 2.78 15.35 -18.63
N ARG A 251 2.46 15.59 -19.90
CA ARG A 251 1.11 15.98 -20.32
C ARG A 251 0.13 14.84 -20.04
N LEU A 252 -1.04 15.20 -19.51
CA LEU A 252 -2.14 14.25 -19.36
C LEU A 252 -2.71 13.94 -20.76
N PRO A 253 -2.88 12.65 -21.14
CA PRO A 253 -3.56 12.26 -22.38
C PRO A 253 -5.08 12.45 -22.23
N ALA A 254 -5.51 13.71 -22.09
CA ALA A 254 -6.88 14.05 -21.71
C ALA A 254 -7.89 13.67 -22.80
N GLU A 255 -7.53 13.74 -24.08
CA GLU A 255 -8.41 13.36 -25.18
C GLU A 255 -8.62 11.84 -25.23
N GLU A 256 -7.55 11.04 -25.04
CA GLU A 256 -7.64 9.59 -24.96
C GLU A 256 -8.46 9.16 -23.74
N LEU A 257 -8.25 9.81 -22.59
CA LEU A 257 -9.07 9.60 -21.39
C LEU A 257 -10.54 9.92 -21.65
N ALA A 258 -10.83 11.09 -22.23
CA ALA A 258 -12.19 11.57 -22.46
C ALA A 258 -12.97 10.76 -23.51
N ARG A 259 -12.30 10.29 -24.57
CA ARG A 259 -12.96 9.64 -25.72
C ARG A 259 -13.02 8.13 -25.63
N GLU A 260 -12.07 7.50 -24.94
CA GLU A 260 -11.96 6.04 -24.88
C GLU A 260 -12.16 5.50 -23.47
N VAL A 261 -11.40 6.03 -22.50
CA VAL A 261 -11.33 5.44 -21.15
C VAL A 261 -12.57 5.77 -20.33
N VAL A 262 -12.98 7.04 -20.28
CA VAL A 262 -14.15 7.48 -19.50
C VAL A 262 -15.44 6.81 -20.00
N PRO A 263 -15.75 6.78 -21.31
CA PRO A 263 -16.95 6.10 -21.81
C PRO A 263 -16.96 4.60 -21.46
N ALA A 264 -15.81 3.92 -21.55
CA ALA A 264 -15.70 2.51 -21.19
C ALA A 264 -15.89 2.27 -19.68
N ALA A 265 -15.34 3.14 -18.82
CA ALA A 265 -15.55 3.06 -17.37
C ALA A 265 -17.03 3.31 -17.00
N VAL A 266 -17.71 4.21 -17.70
CA VAL A 266 -19.15 4.45 -17.51
C VAL A 266 -20.02 3.31 -18.05
N ALA A 267 -19.59 2.62 -19.11
CA ALA A 267 -20.27 1.41 -19.57
C ALA A 267 -20.25 0.30 -18.50
N GLU A 268 -19.13 0.09 -17.81
CA GLU A 268 -19.04 -0.88 -16.70
C GLU A 268 -19.99 -0.51 -15.54
N ILE A 269 -20.16 0.79 -15.25
CA ILE A 269 -21.16 1.28 -14.29
C ILE A 269 -22.58 0.83 -14.70
N ALA A 270 -22.90 0.89 -15.99
CA ALA A 270 -24.22 0.54 -16.51
C ALA A 270 -24.47 -0.98 -16.51
N GLU A 271 -23.42 -1.79 -16.66
CA GLU A 271 -23.48 -3.25 -16.56
C GLU A 271 -23.66 -3.72 -15.10
N GLY A 272 -23.27 -2.90 -14.12
CA GLY A 272 -23.40 -3.20 -12.69
C GLY A 272 -22.28 -4.09 -12.15
N ASP A 273 -21.19 -4.23 -12.91
CA ASP A 273 -20.09 -5.16 -12.61
C ASP A 273 -18.98 -4.54 -11.73
N GLY A 274 -18.98 -3.21 -11.55
CA GLY A 274 -17.95 -2.51 -10.79
C GLY A 274 -18.20 -2.46 -9.28
N ASP A 275 -17.14 -2.63 -8.48
CA ASP A 275 -17.17 -2.56 -7.03
C ASP A 275 -15.91 -1.87 -6.45
N ALA A 276 -15.84 -1.73 -5.12
CA ALA A 276 -14.72 -1.06 -4.49
C ALA A 276 -13.39 -1.80 -4.67
N PHE A 277 -13.40 -3.12 -4.91
CA PHE A 277 -12.18 -3.90 -5.16
C PHE A 277 -11.66 -3.65 -6.58
N THR A 278 -12.53 -3.60 -7.60
CA THR A 278 -12.12 -3.25 -8.97
C THR A 278 -11.58 -1.82 -9.03
N ALA A 279 -12.24 -0.87 -8.35
CA ALA A 279 -11.76 0.51 -8.21
C ALA A 279 -10.39 0.56 -7.49
N ALA A 280 -10.23 -0.11 -6.35
CA ALA A 280 -8.97 -0.13 -5.59
C ALA A 280 -7.80 -0.70 -6.41
N ARG A 281 -8.07 -1.69 -7.28
CA ARG A 281 -7.08 -2.27 -8.18
C ARG A 281 -6.70 -1.34 -9.33
N ALA A 282 -7.67 -0.63 -9.91
CA ALA A 282 -7.45 0.24 -11.06
C ALA A 282 -6.64 1.51 -10.72
N ILE A 283 -6.76 2.01 -9.50
CA ILE A 283 -6.05 3.25 -9.06
C ILE A 283 -4.58 3.03 -8.68
N MET A 284 -4.12 1.78 -8.63
CA MET A 284 -2.74 1.42 -8.26
C MET A 284 -1.70 1.97 -9.24
N THR A 285 -0.47 2.19 -8.74
CA THR A 285 0.70 2.50 -9.58
C THR A 285 1.85 1.52 -9.35
N THR A 286 2.66 1.77 -8.32
CA THR A 286 3.77 0.91 -7.87
C THR A 286 3.34 -0.03 -6.76
N ASP A 287 2.07 0.08 -6.35
CA ASP A 287 1.44 -0.78 -5.38
C ASP A 287 1.53 -2.25 -5.81
N ARG A 288 1.85 -3.13 -4.86
CA ARG A 288 1.90 -4.59 -5.11
C ARG A 288 0.54 -5.27 -5.05
N TYR A 289 -0.45 -4.63 -4.42
CA TYR A 289 -1.78 -5.17 -4.18
C TYR A 289 -2.80 -4.07 -3.82
N PRO A 290 -4.09 -4.28 -4.15
CA PRO A 290 -5.16 -3.32 -3.88
C PRO A 290 -5.41 -3.15 -2.38
N LYS A 291 -5.91 -1.98 -1.96
CA LYS A 291 -6.17 -1.66 -0.54
C LYS A 291 -7.63 -1.23 -0.39
N LEU A 292 -8.36 -1.98 0.42
CA LEU A 292 -9.78 -1.80 0.68
C LEU A 292 -10.08 -2.16 2.14
N ARG A 293 -10.91 -1.33 2.77
CA ARG A 293 -11.48 -1.55 4.11
C ARG A 293 -12.94 -1.14 4.11
N SER A 294 -13.76 -1.82 4.91
CA SER A 294 -15.17 -1.50 5.05
C SER A 294 -15.68 -1.76 6.46
N ARG A 295 -16.71 -1.01 6.85
CA ARG A 295 -17.44 -1.18 8.10
C ARG A 295 -18.94 -0.97 7.86
N THR A 296 -19.77 -1.89 8.36
CA THR A 296 -21.23 -1.68 8.44
C THR A 296 -21.60 -1.43 9.90
N LEU A 297 -22.31 -0.33 10.12
CA LEU A 297 -22.83 0.08 11.43
C LEU A 297 -24.05 -0.78 11.80
N LYS A 298 -24.39 -0.81 13.09
CA LYS A 298 -25.60 -1.49 13.59
C LYS A 298 -26.89 -0.99 12.93
N GLY A 299 -26.99 0.31 12.67
CA GLY A 299 -28.11 0.93 11.93
C GLY A 299 -28.15 0.60 10.44
N GLY A 300 -27.18 -0.15 9.92
CA GLY A 300 -27.11 -0.59 8.53
C GLY A 300 -26.44 0.39 7.57
N ALA A 301 -26.01 1.56 8.03
CA ALA A 301 -25.15 2.43 7.23
C ALA A 301 -23.77 1.79 7.02
N ARG A 302 -23.14 2.04 5.87
CA ARG A 302 -21.88 1.45 5.47
C ARG A 302 -20.83 2.53 5.23
N VAL A 303 -19.59 2.25 5.61
CA VAL A 303 -18.39 3.03 5.30
C VAL A 303 -17.45 2.12 4.52
N VAL A 304 -17.03 2.54 3.33
CA VAL A 304 -16.08 1.80 2.49
C VAL A 304 -14.96 2.74 2.09
N GLY A 305 -13.71 2.32 2.26
CA GLY A 305 -12.55 3.11 1.88
C GLY A 305 -11.61 2.33 0.97
N ILE A 306 -11.11 3.01 -0.06
CA ILE A 306 -10.05 2.53 -0.93
C ILE A 306 -8.84 3.46 -0.85
N ALA A 307 -7.65 2.92 -1.10
CA ALA A 307 -6.43 3.72 -1.14
C ALA A 307 -5.39 3.20 -2.13
N LYS A 308 -4.54 4.11 -2.63
CA LYS A 308 -3.29 3.82 -3.34
C LYS A 308 -2.15 4.57 -2.66
N GLY A 309 -0.98 3.95 -2.56
CA GLY A 309 0.21 4.53 -1.95
C GLY A 309 1.26 3.45 -1.74
N ALA A 310 2.50 3.68 -2.20
CA ALA A 310 3.60 2.74 -2.00
C ALA A 310 4.97 3.45 -1.96
N GLY A 311 5.21 4.41 -2.86
CA GLY A 311 6.33 5.35 -2.82
C GLY A 311 5.86 6.79 -2.85
N MET A 312 6.76 7.69 -2.45
CA MET A 312 6.49 9.09 -2.10
C MET A 312 5.36 9.11 -1.08
N ILE A 313 5.66 8.73 0.17
CA ILE A 313 4.69 8.61 1.27
C ILE A 313 5.27 9.25 2.55
N GLU A 314 4.93 10.51 2.81
CA GLU A 314 4.93 11.13 4.14
C GLU A 314 3.84 12.21 4.21
N PRO A 315 2.59 11.88 4.55
CA PRO A 315 1.47 12.83 4.54
C PRO A 315 1.65 14.02 5.47
N ASN A 316 1.62 15.22 4.87
CA ASN A 316 1.43 16.48 5.58
C ASN A 316 0.16 17.15 5.07
N MET A 317 -0.95 16.47 5.36
CA MET A 317 -2.32 16.59 4.81
C MET A 317 -2.61 15.79 3.53
N ALA A 318 -1.97 14.61 3.44
CA ALA A 318 -2.13 13.48 2.50
C ALA A 318 -0.84 13.23 1.69
N THR A 319 -0.46 11.95 1.50
CA THR A 319 0.62 11.40 0.63
C THR A 319 0.20 10.05 0.08
N MET A 320 -0.70 10.05 -0.90
CA MET A 320 -1.51 8.91 -1.39
C MET A 320 -2.74 9.42 -2.16
N LEU A 321 -3.54 8.51 -2.73
CA LEU A 321 -4.95 8.78 -3.02
C LEU A 321 -5.80 7.89 -2.12
N SER A 322 -6.80 8.44 -1.42
CA SER A 322 -7.75 7.65 -0.63
C SER A 322 -9.15 8.23 -0.66
N TYR A 323 -10.13 7.36 -0.87
CA TYR A 323 -11.52 7.75 -1.02
C TYR A 323 -12.38 6.90 -0.10
N ILE A 324 -13.22 7.58 0.69
CA ILE A 324 -14.15 6.98 1.62
C ILE A 324 -15.56 7.29 1.12
N PHE A 325 -16.39 6.26 1.05
CA PHE A 325 -17.77 6.32 0.61
C PHE A 325 -18.65 5.89 1.77
N THR A 326 -19.76 6.59 1.99
CA THR A 326 -20.76 6.16 2.97
C THR A 326 -22.17 6.45 2.52
N ASP A 327 -23.12 5.64 2.94
CA ASP A 327 -24.55 5.94 2.75
C ASP A 327 -25.20 6.56 3.99
N ALA A 328 -24.44 6.81 5.06
CA ALA A 328 -24.90 7.49 6.27
C ALA A 328 -25.24 8.97 6.01
N THR A 329 -26.41 9.42 6.47
CA THR A 329 -26.84 10.81 6.37
C THR A 329 -26.15 11.64 7.43
N VAL A 330 -25.15 12.42 7.01
CA VAL A 330 -24.32 13.23 7.91
C VAL A 330 -24.19 14.64 7.35
N GLU A 331 -24.34 15.63 8.22
CA GLU A 331 -24.17 17.03 7.86
C GLU A 331 -22.71 17.31 7.44
N LYS A 332 -22.54 18.17 6.42
CA LYS A 332 -21.25 18.44 5.77
C LYS A 332 -20.16 18.86 6.75
N SER A 333 -20.43 19.80 7.64
CA SER A 333 -19.44 20.31 8.59
C SER A 333 -18.99 19.22 9.57
N LYS A 334 -19.93 18.39 10.03
CA LYS A 334 -19.64 17.21 10.85
C LYS A 334 -18.78 16.21 10.09
N LEU A 335 -19.16 15.87 8.86
CA LEU A 335 -18.43 14.92 8.03
C LEU A 335 -16.99 15.38 7.74
N GLN A 336 -16.79 16.68 7.46
CA GLN A 336 -15.46 17.28 7.32
C GLN A 336 -14.65 17.22 8.61
N SER A 337 -15.25 17.52 9.77
CA SER A 337 -14.58 17.45 11.07
C SER A 337 -14.12 16.02 11.40
N ILE A 338 -14.98 15.04 11.14
CA ILE A 338 -14.69 13.62 11.33
C ILE A 338 -13.54 13.20 10.43
N LEU A 339 -13.59 13.56 9.15
CA LEU A 339 -12.51 13.25 8.21
C LEU A 339 -11.18 13.88 8.66
N SER A 340 -11.18 15.17 9.02
CA SER A 340 -9.96 15.87 9.42
C SER A 340 -9.29 15.21 10.63
N SER A 341 -10.07 14.85 11.66
CA SER A 341 -9.54 14.14 12.83
C SER A 341 -9.06 12.74 12.47
N ALA A 342 -9.80 11.99 11.65
CA ALA A 342 -9.41 10.66 11.21
C ALA A 342 -8.11 10.68 10.36
N VAL A 343 -7.93 11.69 9.51
CA VAL A 343 -6.71 11.86 8.70
C VAL A 343 -5.51 12.19 9.56
N ASP A 344 -5.68 13.03 10.57
CA ASP A 344 -4.61 13.36 11.50
C ASP A 344 -4.12 12.09 12.18
N ASP A 345 -5.01 11.26 12.71
CA ASP A 345 -4.63 10.03 13.44
C ASP A 345 -4.16 8.88 12.54
N SER A 346 -4.51 8.88 11.26
CA SER A 346 -4.11 7.83 10.31
C SER A 346 -3.02 8.29 9.34
N TYR A 347 -3.39 8.95 8.24
CA TYR A 347 -2.51 9.22 7.11
C TYR A 347 -1.40 10.21 7.50
N ASN A 348 -1.67 11.25 8.28
CA ASN A 348 -0.62 12.16 8.74
C ASN A 348 0.37 11.50 9.73
N SER A 349 0.11 10.24 10.08
CA SER A 349 0.89 9.39 10.98
C SER A 349 1.61 8.24 10.29
N ILE A 350 1.81 8.30 8.97
CA ILE A 350 2.59 7.29 8.24
C ILE A 350 3.76 7.89 7.46
N SER A 351 4.83 7.13 7.27
CA SER A 351 5.92 7.48 6.34
C SER A 351 6.63 6.25 5.77
N VAL A 352 6.89 6.22 4.46
CA VAL A 352 7.74 5.21 3.80
C VAL A 352 9.12 5.78 3.54
N ASP A 353 9.22 6.96 2.94
CA ASP A 353 10.45 7.54 2.41
C ASP A 353 10.72 8.98 2.87
N GLY A 354 9.76 9.64 3.52
CA GLY A 354 9.88 11.04 3.95
C GLY A 354 9.56 12.06 2.85
N ASP A 355 9.07 11.62 1.68
CA ASP A 355 8.76 12.51 0.56
C ASP A 355 7.25 12.85 0.51
N GLU A 356 6.92 14.15 0.65
CA GLU A 356 5.57 14.68 0.46
C GLU A 356 5.21 14.77 -1.03
N SER A 357 4.07 14.20 -1.43
CA SER A 357 3.62 14.13 -2.83
C SER A 357 2.91 15.40 -3.23
N THR A 358 2.81 15.57 -4.54
CA THR A 358 2.22 16.73 -5.20
C THR A 358 0.74 16.55 -5.52
N SER A 359 0.19 15.35 -5.30
CA SER A 359 -1.12 14.94 -5.82
C SER A 359 -2.08 14.44 -4.76
N ASP A 360 -1.74 14.62 -3.49
CA ASP A 360 -2.41 13.84 -2.46
C ASP A 360 -3.78 14.34 -2.11
N THR A 361 -4.70 13.38 -1.98
CA THR A 361 -6.13 13.63 -1.82
C THR A 361 -6.73 12.57 -0.92
N VAL A 362 -7.34 12.99 0.19
CA VAL A 362 -8.33 12.18 0.90
C VAL A 362 -9.68 12.84 0.75
N ALA A 363 -10.70 12.11 0.29
CA ALA A 363 -12.07 12.59 0.26
C ALA A 363 -13.03 11.57 0.87
N ILE A 364 -14.02 12.06 1.61
CA ILE A 364 -15.19 11.29 2.05
C ILE A 364 -16.43 11.87 1.37
N LEU A 365 -17.25 11.01 0.78
CA LEU A 365 -18.52 11.39 0.16
C LEU A 365 -19.65 10.56 0.80
N SER A 366 -20.77 11.22 1.08
CA SER A 366 -21.99 10.56 1.52
C SER A 366 -23.10 10.63 0.47
N SER A 367 -23.78 9.51 0.22
CA SER A 367 -25.01 9.47 -0.58
C SER A 367 -26.28 9.81 0.21
N ASN A 368 -26.20 9.96 1.54
CA ASN A 368 -27.31 10.30 2.43
C ASN A 368 -28.55 9.39 2.30
N VAL A 369 -28.38 8.11 1.96
CA VAL A 369 -29.50 7.16 1.78
C VAL A 369 -30.01 6.61 3.13
N VAL A 370 -29.13 6.52 4.12
CA VAL A 370 -29.39 5.88 5.42
C VAL A 370 -29.39 6.95 6.50
N PRO A 371 -30.53 7.23 7.14
CA PRO A 371 -30.54 8.13 8.29
C PRO A 371 -29.59 7.64 9.36
N LEU A 372 -28.79 8.55 9.93
CA LEU A 372 -27.92 8.27 11.07
C LEU A 372 -28.50 8.98 12.30
N ALA A 373 -28.82 8.23 13.36
CA ALA A 373 -29.27 8.85 14.60
C ALA A 373 -28.11 9.47 15.38
N GLU A 374 -28.38 10.48 16.23
CA GLU A 374 -27.32 11.19 16.97
C GLU A 374 -26.55 10.25 17.93
N ASP A 375 -27.20 9.21 18.46
CA ASP A 375 -26.58 8.19 19.31
C ASP A 375 -25.75 7.15 18.53
N GLU A 376 -25.93 7.06 17.20
CA GLU A 376 -25.12 6.22 16.31
C GLU A 376 -23.88 6.95 15.78
N LEU A 377 -23.83 8.26 15.91
CA LEU A 377 -22.72 9.08 15.42
C LEU A 377 -21.34 8.67 16.00
N PRO A 378 -21.18 8.36 17.31
CA PRO A 378 -19.90 7.87 17.81
C PRO A 378 -19.46 6.55 17.15
N GLU A 379 -20.39 5.67 16.78
CA GLU A 379 -20.09 4.44 16.04
C GLU A 379 -19.65 4.76 14.60
N PHE A 380 -20.29 5.75 13.95
CA PHE A 380 -19.86 6.26 12.65
C PHE A 380 -18.45 6.85 12.68
N GLU A 381 -18.14 7.68 13.67
CA GLU A 381 -16.81 8.26 13.86
C GLU A 381 -15.75 7.17 14.05
N ALA A 382 -16.04 6.16 14.87
CA ALA A 382 -15.16 5.00 15.06
C ALA A 382 -14.97 4.22 13.76
N ALA A 383 -16.05 3.99 12.99
CA ALA A 383 -15.99 3.29 11.71
C ALA A 383 -15.10 4.02 10.69
N VAL A 384 -15.21 5.36 10.58
CA VAL A 384 -14.35 6.16 9.71
C VAL A 384 -12.89 6.06 10.16
N ARG A 385 -12.59 6.21 11.47
CA ARG A 385 -11.23 6.08 12.00
C ARG A 385 -10.64 4.69 11.78
N GLU A 386 -11.42 3.63 11.95
CA GLU A 386 -10.99 2.25 11.70
C GLU A 386 -10.62 2.04 10.23
N VAL A 387 -11.48 2.50 9.31
CA VAL A 387 -11.23 2.42 7.86
C VAL A 387 -9.98 3.21 7.47
N THR A 388 -9.85 4.47 7.91
CA THR A 388 -8.70 5.31 7.54
C THR A 388 -7.39 4.80 8.15
N SER A 389 -7.40 4.33 9.40
CA SER A 389 -6.23 3.77 10.07
C SER A 389 -5.80 2.43 9.45
N GLY A 390 -6.76 1.57 9.09
CA GLY A 390 -6.49 0.33 8.38
C GLY A 390 -5.85 0.56 7.01
N LEU A 391 -6.38 1.51 6.24
CA LEU A 391 -5.82 1.88 4.94
C LEU A 391 -4.43 2.51 5.06
N ALA A 392 -4.20 3.37 6.06
CA ALA A 392 -2.89 3.96 6.32
C ALA A 392 -1.84 2.88 6.64
N ALA A 393 -2.18 1.88 7.45
CA ALA A 393 -1.32 0.74 7.73
C ALA A 393 -1.04 -0.11 6.47
N ASP A 394 -2.04 -0.31 5.62
CA ASP A 394 -1.89 -1.02 4.35
C ASP A 394 -0.97 -0.29 3.36
N ILE A 395 -1.03 1.04 3.31
CA ILE A 395 -0.12 1.86 2.50
C ILE A 395 1.33 1.59 2.90
N VAL A 396 1.65 1.67 4.19
CA VAL A 396 3.03 1.42 4.66
C VAL A 396 3.44 -0.02 4.39
N ARG A 397 2.55 -0.99 4.62
CA ARG A 397 2.81 -2.41 4.38
C ARG A 397 3.06 -2.75 2.92
N ASN A 398 2.43 -1.98 2.03
CA ASN A 398 2.59 -2.08 0.60
C ASN A 398 3.71 -1.17 0.06
N GLY A 399 4.44 -0.47 0.94
CA GLY A 399 5.49 0.45 0.57
C GLY A 399 6.54 -0.19 -0.33
N GLU A 400 7.15 0.60 -1.22
CA GLU A 400 8.13 0.11 -2.19
C GLU A 400 9.30 -0.59 -1.49
N GLY A 401 9.50 -1.87 -1.79
CA GLY A 401 10.53 -2.70 -1.16
C GLY A 401 10.33 -2.97 0.33
N THR A 402 9.18 -2.65 0.91
CA THR A 402 8.92 -2.87 2.35
C THR A 402 8.90 -4.36 2.68
N LYS A 403 9.69 -4.75 3.69
CA LYS A 403 9.67 -6.08 4.31
C LYS A 403 9.23 -6.03 5.78
N HIS A 404 9.27 -4.88 6.44
CA HIS A 404 8.76 -4.72 7.79
C HIS A 404 7.98 -3.43 7.91
N VAL A 405 6.88 -3.48 8.65
CA VAL A 405 6.20 -2.25 9.11
C VAL A 405 6.64 -1.99 10.54
N ILE A 406 7.19 -0.81 10.80
CA ILE A 406 7.59 -0.28 12.09
C ILE A 406 6.38 0.46 12.68
N ARG A 407 6.07 0.23 13.96
CA ARG A 407 5.08 1.00 14.70
C ARG A 407 5.75 1.66 15.89
N VAL A 408 5.74 2.98 15.94
CA VAL A 408 6.28 3.79 17.03
C VAL A 408 5.11 4.36 17.84
N ASP A 409 4.97 3.95 19.09
CA ASP A 409 4.00 4.46 20.06
C ASP A 409 4.71 5.42 21.02
N ILE A 410 4.27 6.68 21.08
CA ILE A 410 4.87 7.74 21.90
C ILE A 410 3.84 8.21 22.92
N ARG A 411 4.25 8.30 24.19
CA ARG A 411 3.40 8.71 25.31
C ARG A 411 4.11 9.68 26.23
N GLY A 412 3.33 10.56 26.86
CA GLY A 412 3.84 11.55 27.81
C GLY A 412 4.76 12.60 27.19
N PHE A 413 4.70 12.78 25.87
CA PHE A 413 5.62 13.67 25.16
C PHE A 413 5.48 15.10 25.69
N PRO A 414 6.61 15.79 25.95
CA PRO A 414 6.68 17.15 26.49
C PRO A 414 6.31 18.22 25.45
N GLY A 415 5.05 18.19 24.99
CA GLY A 415 4.53 19.02 23.93
C GLY A 415 3.19 18.50 23.41
N SER A 416 2.82 18.90 22.21
CA SER A 416 1.57 18.48 21.59
C SER A 416 1.65 17.08 20.95
N ASP A 417 0.50 16.48 20.63
CA ASP A 417 0.43 15.27 19.79
C ASP A 417 1.11 15.48 18.43
N ALA A 418 1.07 16.71 17.89
CA ALA A 418 1.76 17.05 16.66
C ALA A 418 3.29 16.99 16.83
N ASP A 419 3.82 17.39 17.99
CA ASP A 419 5.26 17.28 18.29
C ASP A 419 5.67 15.83 18.55
N ALA A 420 4.84 15.06 19.26
CA ALA A 420 5.03 13.62 19.41
C ALA A 420 5.09 12.93 18.04
N ARG A 421 4.18 13.28 17.12
CA ARG A 421 4.15 12.75 15.75
C ARG A 421 5.40 13.15 14.96
N ARG A 422 5.95 14.34 15.17
CA ARG A 422 7.23 14.76 14.56
C ARG A 422 8.40 13.89 15.04
N LEU A 423 8.46 13.55 16.32
CA LEU A 423 9.45 12.59 16.83
C LEU A 423 9.25 11.21 16.20
N GLY A 424 8.00 10.71 16.15
CA GLY A 424 7.68 9.43 15.54
C GLY A 424 8.13 9.36 14.07
N ARG A 425 7.79 10.39 13.27
CA ARG A 425 8.24 10.52 11.87
C ARG A 425 9.76 10.56 11.76
N HIS A 426 10.43 11.35 12.60
CA HIS A 426 11.89 11.41 12.62
C HIS A 426 12.53 10.03 12.84
N LEU A 427 11.96 9.25 13.78
CA LEU A 427 12.46 7.91 14.08
C LEU A 427 12.22 6.93 12.91
N VAL A 428 11.00 6.85 12.37
CA VAL A 428 10.70 5.93 11.25
C VAL A 428 11.39 6.32 9.93
N ASN A 429 11.85 7.57 9.81
CA ASN A 429 12.63 8.06 8.67
C ASN A 429 14.15 7.91 8.86
N SER A 430 14.63 7.52 10.05
CA SER A 430 16.07 7.36 10.29
C SER A 430 16.65 6.25 9.40
N PRO A 431 17.52 6.55 8.41
CA PRO A 431 18.00 5.55 7.46
C PRO A 431 18.75 4.41 8.15
N LEU A 432 19.53 4.75 9.19
CA LEU A 432 20.22 3.76 10.01
C LEU A 432 19.23 2.81 10.69
N PHE A 433 18.15 3.34 11.29
CA PHE A 433 17.17 2.48 11.95
C PHE A 433 16.41 1.63 10.93
N LYS A 434 15.94 2.21 9.83
CA LYS A 434 15.26 1.50 8.73
C LYS A 434 16.11 0.34 8.18
N CYS A 435 17.42 0.56 7.99
CA CYS A 435 18.36 -0.49 7.55
C CYS A 435 18.57 -1.58 8.61
N ALA A 436 18.58 -1.24 9.90
CA ALA A 436 18.70 -2.22 10.98
C ALA A 436 17.48 -3.15 11.01
N VAL A 437 16.28 -2.58 10.89
CA VAL A 437 15.03 -3.33 10.79
C VAL A 437 15.03 -4.26 9.57
N ALA A 438 15.45 -3.77 8.38
CA ALA A 438 15.58 -4.61 7.19
C ALA A 438 16.49 -5.83 7.39
N GLY A 439 17.54 -5.67 8.21
CA GLY A 439 18.49 -6.72 8.57
C GLY A 439 18.04 -7.64 9.72
N ASN A 440 16.87 -7.41 10.32
CA ASN A 440 16.47 -8.02 11.60
C ASN A 440 17.51 -7.82 12.72
N ASP A 441 18.23 -6.69 12.67
CA ASP A 441 19.22 -6.26 13.65
C ASP A 441 18.52 -5.35 14.69
N PRO A 442 18.34 -5.81 15.95
CA PRO A 442 17.68 -5.02 17.00
C PRO A 442 18.62 -3.96 17.57
N ASN A 443 19.04 -3.03 16.71
CA ASN A 443 20.04 -2.01 17.01
C ASN A 443 19.47 -0.88 17.88
N THR A 444 19.39 -1.14 19.19
CA THR A 444 18.82 -0.23 20.20
C THR A 444 19.54 1.12 20.25
N GLY A 445 20.86 1.14 19.96
CA GLY A 445 21.65 2.35 19.85
C GLY A 445 21.17 3.30 18.76
N ARG A 446 20.74 2.78 17.59
CA ARG A 446 20.22 3.61 16.49
C ARG A 446 18.88 4.27 16.84
N ILE A 447 18.05 3.61 17.66
CA ILE A 447 16.79 4.17 18.16
C ILE A 447 17.11 5.35 19.10
N ALA A 448 17.93 5.13 20.12
CA ALA A 448 18.32 6.16 21.08
C ALA A 448 19.02 7.34 20.41
N ALA A 449 19.93 7.08 19.45
CA ALA A 449 20.63 8.13 18.70
C ALA A 449 19.68 9.00 17.86
N ALA A 450 18.67 8.40 17.22
CA ALA A 450 17.67 9.14 16.45
C ALA A 450 16.79 10.01 17.36
N ILE A 451 16.31 9.46 18.48
CA ILE A 451 15.53 10.22 19.48
C ILE A 451 16.36 11.39 20.03
N GLY A 452 17.60 11.12 20.48
CA GLY A 452 18.50 12.15 21.00
C GLY A 452 18.82 13.25 19.98
N SER A 453 19.02 12.90 18.71
CA SER A 453 19.24 13.86 17.61
C SER A 453 18.04 14.77 17.37
N PHE A 454 16.82 14.25 17.47
CA PHE A 454 15.60 15.04 17.36
C PHE A 454 15.45 15.99 18.56
N LEU A 455 15.53 15.44 19.77
CA LEU A 455 15.37 16.20 21.00
C LEU A 455 16.41 17.31 21.12
N GLY A 456 17.67 17.05 20.76
CA GLY A 456 18.74 18.06 20.78
C GLY A 456 18.58 19.22 19.79
N LYS A 457 17.58 19.16 18.89
CA LYS A 457 17.26 20.22 17.90
C LYS A 457 15.92 20.91 18.17
N MET A 458 15.19 20.48 19.19
CA MET A 458 13.93 21.10 19.57
C MET A 458 14.18 22.42 20.29
N GLU A 459 13.29 23.39 20.05
CA GLU A 459 13.29 24.70 20.70
C GLU A 459 11.88 25.00 21.24
N PRO A 460 11.73 25.32 22.54
CA PRO A 460 12.78 25.28 23.57
C PRO A 460 13.30 23.85 23.79
N ALA A 461 14.51 23.73 24.33
CA ALA A 461 15.14 22.43 24.58
C ALA A 461 14.20 21.51 25.40
N PRO A 462 13.98 20.26 24.97
CA PRO A 462 13.02 19.36 25.60
C PRO A 462 13.57 18.84 26.95
N PRO A 463 12.70 18.32 27.83
CA PRO A 463 13.11 17.80 29.13
C PRO A 463 14.10 16.64 29.02
N SER A 464 14.76 16.39 30.16
CA SER A 464 15.77 15.34 30.34
C SER A 464 15.30 13.98 29.84
N THR A 465 16.21 13.25 29.19
CA THR A 465 15.99 11.85 28.78
C THR A 465 16.12 10.86 29.93
N GLU A 466 16.49 11.30 31.15
CA GLU A 466 16.69 10.42 32.30
C GLU A 466 15.42 9.67 32.72
N GLY A 467 14.25 10.29 32.58
CA GLY A 467 12.94 9.70 32.91
C GLY A 467 12.32 8.85 31.79
N MET A 468 12.96 8.78 30.63
CA MET A 468 12.40 8.14 29.44
C MET A 468 12.64 6.63 29.45
N ASP A 469 11.60 5.88 29.12
CA ASP A 469 11.64 4.45 28.85
C ASP A 469 11.46 4.19 27.34
N ILE A 470 12.29 3.31 26.79
CA ILE A 470 12.17 2.84 25.41
C ILE A 470 12.02 1.33 25.45
N SER A 471 11.05 0.79 24.72
CA SER A 471 10.88 -0.65 24.50
C SER A 471 10.88 -1.01 23.02
N LEU A 472 11.35 -2.22 22.72
CA LEU A 472 11.30 -2.84 21.39
C LEU A 472 10.68 -4.23 21.54
N GLY A 473 9.60 -4.51 20.81
CA GLY A 473 8.89 -5.80 20.92
C GLY A 473 8.35 -6.11 22.32
N GLY A 474 8.04 -5.08 23.11
CA GLY A 474 7.59 -5.19 24.50
C GLY A 474 8.71 -5.35 25.54
N ARG A 475 9.97 -5.47 25.11
CA ARG A 475 11.13 -5.53 26.00
C ARG A 475 11.70 -4.13 26.21
N THR A 476 11.77 -3.67 27.46
CA THR A 476 12.45 -2.41 27.80
C THR A 476 13.94 -2.52 27.47
N ILE A 477 14.42 -1.60 26.63
CA ILE A 477 15.81 -1.53 26.15
C ILE A 477 16.56 -0.33 26.72
N PHE A 478 15.86 0.70 27.17
CA PHE A 478 16.41 1.89 27.80
C PHE A 478 15.47 2.34 28.92
N SER A 479 16.03 2.64 30.08
CA SER A 479 15.27 3.13 31.23
C SER A 479 16.22 3.80 32.22
N LYS A 480 15.76 4.84 32.92
CA LYS A 480 16.54 5.57 33.95
C LYS A 480 17.91 6.03 33.41
N GLY A 481 17.92 6.60 32.21
CA GLY A 481 19.12 7.16 31.57
C GLY A 481 20.16 6.13 31.09
N LYS A 482 19.84 4.83 31.06
CA LYS A 482 20.80 3.77 30.67
C LYS A 482 20.15 2.66 29.86
N PHE A 483 20.97 1.98 29.06
CA PHE A 483 20.56 0.76 28.36
C PHE A 483 20.33 -0.40 29.34
N VAL A 484 19.25 -1.14 29.11
CA VAL A 484 18.89 -2.36 29.85
C VAL A 484 19.03 -3.55 28.89
N LEU A 485 20.27 -3.98 28.66
CA LEU A 485 20.61 -5.05 27.73
C LEU A 485 21.28 -6.20 28.51
N GLU A 486 20.56 -7.31 28.70
CA GLU A 486 21.03 -8.48 29.46
C GLU A 486 21.74 -9.50 28.55
N GLY A 487 22.71 -9.03 27.76
CA GLY A 487 23.51 -9.87 26.85
C GLY A 487 22.73 -10.52 25.69
N ASP A 488 23.31 -11.57 25.11
CA ASP A 488 22.85 -12.23 23.87
C ASP A 488 21.39 -12.73 23.89
N VAL A 489 20.84 -13.01 25.08
CA VAL A 489 19.48 -13.53 25.22
C VAL A 489 18.46 -12.49 24.74
N VAL A 490 18.67 -11.23 25.14
CA VAL A 490 17.80 -10.09 24.77
C VAL A 490 17.95 -9.80 23.29
N GLU A 491 19.17 -9.78 22.76
CA GLU A 491 19.40 -9.55 21.33
C GLU A 491 18.70 -10.62 20.47
N LYS A 492 18.79 -11.90 20.85
CA LYS A 492 18.07 -12.99 20.17
C LYS A 492 16.56 -12.87 20.30
N GLU A 493 16.04 -12.38 21.42
CA GLU A 493 14.61 -12.11 21.63
C GLU A 493 14.10 -11.03 20.69
N LEU A 494 14.78 -9.89 20.64
CA LEU A 494 14.43 -8.75 19.81
C LEU A 494 14.57 -9.08 18.30
N SER A 495 15.63 -9.79 17.91
CA SER A 495 15.79 -10.25 16.52
C SER A 495 14.69 -11.24 16.12
N ARG A 496 14.24 -12.12 17.02
CA ARG A 496 13.08 -13.00 16.80
C ARG A 496 11.78 -12.21 16.64
N HIS A 497 11.61 -11.12 17.40
CA HIS A 497 10.47 -10.22 17.21
C HIS A 497 10.45 -9.62 15.81
N MET A 498 11.56 -9.03 15.35
CA MET A 498 11.67 -8.49 13.99
C MET A 498 11.37 -9.54 12.92
N LYS A 499 11.99 -10.73 13.03
CA LYS A 499 11.77 -11.84 12.08
C LYS A 499 10.31 -12.30 12.02
N ARG A 500 9.58 -12.25 13.14
CA ARG A 500 8.15 -12.60 13.18
C ARG A 500 7.26 -11.55 12.52
N ALA A 501 7.72 -10.29 12.45
CA ALA A 501 7.03 -9.19 11.80
C ALA A 501 7.41 -9.02 10.32
N GLN A 502 8.43 -9.75 9.85
CA GLN A 502 8.92 -9.72 8.48
C GLN A 502 7.89 -10.28 7.48
N LEU A 503 7.67 -9.54 6.40
CA LEU A 503 6.95 -9.93 5.20
C LEU A 503 7.88 -10.74 4.26
N GLY A 504 7.30 -11.54 3.38
CA GLY A 504 8.05 -12.27 2.36
C GLY A 504 8.75 -11.36 1.35
N GLU A 505 9.68 -11.92 0.58
CA GLU A 505 10.55 -11.13 -0.30
C GLU A 505 9.85 -10.48 -1.49
N VAL A 506 8.78 -11.09 -2.02
CA VAL A 506 8.02 -10.59 -3.17
C VAL A 506 6.54 -10.93 -2.94
N ASP A 507 5.96 -10.33 -1.90
CA ASP A 507 4.57 -10.61 -1.59
C ASP A 507 3.62 -9.70 -2.41
N GLU A 508 2.82 -10.32 -3.27
CA GLU A 508 1.67 -9.69 -3.97
C GLU A 508 0.43 -9.58 -3.07
N TYR A 509 0.57 -9.73 -1.75
CA TYR A 509 -0.49 -9.62 -0.75
C TYR A 509 0.12 -9.43 0.65
N PRO A 510 -0.58 -8.85 1.63
CA PRO A 510 -0.05 -8.68 2.98
C PRO A 510 -0.25 -9.96 3.80
N ARG A 511 0.77 -10.80 4.01
CA ARG A 511 0.63 -12.06 4.78
C ARG A 511 -0.03 -11.92 6.16
N HIS A 512 0.16 -10.79 6.84
CA HIS A 512 -0.38 -10.51 8.18
C HIS A 512 -0.26 -9.02 8.54
N GLN A 513 -0.94 -8.58 9.61
CA GLN A 513 -0.77 -7.25 10.21
C GLN A 513 0.09 -7.28 11.48
N LYS A 514 1.36 -7.67 11.35
CA LYS A 514 2.37 -7.57 12.42
C LYS A 514 3.26 -6.35 12.21
N PHE A 515 3.87 -5.90 13.30
CA PHE A 515 4.73 -4.72 13.33
C PHE A 515 6.02 -4.98 14.13
N VAL A 516 7.06 -4.25 13.77
CA VAL A 516 8.21 -4.02 14.63
C VAL A 516 7.83 -2.90 15.61
N GLU A 517 7.33 -3.32 16.77
CA GLU A 517 6.89 -2.45 17.86
C GLU A 517 8.03 -1.70 18.54
N VAL A 518 7.96 -0.37 18.56
CA VAL A 518 8.79 0.51 19.39
C VAL A 518 7.84 1.33 20.25
N ALA A 519 8.04 1.35 21.56
CA ALA A 519 7.31 2.28 22.44
C ALA A 519 8.29 3.21 23.15
N ILE A 520 7.91 4.48 23.25
CA ILE A 520 8.66 5.56 23.90
C ILE A 520 7.74 6.21 24.91
N ASP A 521 8.07 6.10 26.19
CA ASP A 521 7.36 6.75 27.27
C ASP A 521 8.28 7.76 27.94
N PHE A 522 7.88 9.03 27.96
CA PHE A 522 8.65 10.10 28.60
C PHE A 522 8.49 10.13 30.13
N GLY A 523 7.60 9.31 30.68
CA GLY A 523 7.36 9.16 32.12
C GLY A 523 6.85 10.45 32.79
N GLU A 524 6.80 10.44 34.12
CA GLU A 524 6.39 11.62 34.92
C GLU A 524 7.33 12.82 34.73
N GLY A 525 8.60 12.57 34.37
CA GLY A 525 9.60 13.62 34.11
C GLY A 525 9.37 14.40 32.80
N GLY A 526 8.48 13.93 31.92
CA GLY A 526 8.12 14.62 30.68
C GLY A 526 7.20 15.83 30.88
N ASN A 527 6.44 15.93 31.98
CA ASN A 527 5.45 17.00 32.21
C ASN A 527 4.52 17.32 31.01
N GLY A 528 4.32 16.36 30.11
CA GLY A 528 3.58 16.55 28.87
C GLY A 528 2.51 15.49 28.66
N ASN A 529 1.50 15.83 27.87
CA ASN A 529 0.37 14.96 27.53
C ASN A 529 0.38 14.52 26.06
N GLY A 530 1.41 14.89 25.29
CA GLY A 530 1.50 14.57 23.87
C GLY A 530 1.63 13.07 23.64
N SER A 531 0.91 12.57 22.65
CA SER A 531 0.93 11.18 22.25
C SER A 531 0.78 11.04 20.75
N ALA A 532 1.38 10.00 20.18
CA ALA A 532 1.23 9.68 18.77
C ALA A 532 1.58 8.22 18.50
N VAL A 533 0.86 7.62 17.56
CA VAL A 533 1.27 6.37 16.91
C VAL A 533 1.69 6.69 15.49
N VAL A 534 2.94 6.38 15.13
CA VAL A 534 3.46 6.60 13.78
C VAL A 534 3.88 5.27 13.17
N LEU A 535 3.46 5.02 11.93
CA LEU A 535 3.87 3.85 11.16
C LEU A 535 4.93 4.23 10.14
N GLY A 536 5.90 3.34 9.93
CA GLY A 536 6.76 3.44 8.76
C GLY A 536 7.32 2.11 8.32
N SER A 537 8.19 2.13 7.32
CA SER A 537 8.77 0.92 6.74
C SER A 537 10.26 0.79 7.01
N ASP A 538 10.83 -0.38 6.77
CA ASP A 538 12.27 -0.57 6.63
C ASP A 538 12.82 -0.01 5.30
N LEU A 539 14.14 0.03 5.15
CA LEU A 539 14.82 0.50 3.94
C LEU A 539 15.59 -0.67 3.32
N THR A 540 15.17 -1.12 2.14
CA THR A 540 15.71 -2.32 1.50
C THR A 540 16.39 -2.00 0.17
N ALA A 541 17.14 -2.96 -0.36
CA ALA A 541 17.74 -2.84 -1.69
C ALA A 541 16.69 -2.76 -2.81
N GLU A 542 15.48 -3.30 -2.59
CA GLU A 542 14.39 -3.25 -3.57
C GLU A 542 13.84 -1.83 -3.70
N TYR A 543 13.72 -1.07 -2.61
CA TYR A 543 13.36 0.35 -2.66
C TYR A 543 14.28 1.14 -3.61
N VAL A 544 15.59 0.91 -3.49
CA VAL A 544 16.60 1.55 -4.35
C VAL A 544 16.45 1.09 -5.81
N ALA A 545 16.23 -0.20 -6.04
CA ALA A 545 16.07 -0.74 -7.40
C ALA A 545 14.82 -0.19 -8.10
N VAL A 546 13.67 -0.16 -7.43
CA VAL A 546 12.41 0.36 -7.97
C VAL A 546 12.55 1.84 -8.35
N ASN A 547 13.12 2.65 -7.46
CA ASN A 547 13.23 4.09 -7.69
C ASN A 547 14.36 4.50 -8.64
N ALA A 548 15.38 3.66 -8.82
CA ALA A 548 16.42 3.89 -9.82
C ALA A 548 15.93 3.65 -11.26
N ASP A 549 14.98 2.73 -11.44
CA ASP A 549 14.50 2.27 -12.76
C ASP A 549 13.12 2.85 -13.14
N TYR A 550 12.43 3.58 -12.26
CA TYR A 550 11.04 4.01 -12.45
C TYR A 550 10.76 4.81 -13.74
N ARG A 551 11.76 5.53 -14.26
CA ARG A 551 11.66 6.37 -15.48
C ARG A 551 12.54 5.88 -16.64
N SER A 552 13.17 4.69 -16.53
CA SER A 552 14.16 4.20 -17.49
C SER A 552 13.59 3.38 -18.65
#